data_AF-A0A259RLP0-F1
#
_entry.id   AF-A0A259RLP0-F1
#
_cell.length_a   1.000
_cell.length_b   1.000
_cell.length_c   1.000
_cell.angle_alpha   90.00
_cell.angle_beta   90.00
_cell.angle_gamma   90.00
#
_symmetry.space_group_name_H-M   'P 1'
#
loop_
_entity.id
_entity.type
_entity.pdbx_description
1 polymer ?
#
loop_
_entity_poly.entity_id
_entity_poly.type
_entity_poly.pdbx_seq_one_letter_code
_entity_poly.pdbx_strand_id
1 'polypeptide(L)'
;DLLGVSALTDFPGDNSFDSSAEQNGLHLGSPPDVKSTWGATPPSSALEAEEQRQVLSALETTRWNRSEAARRLGLSLRQLRYRLAKWGVE
;
A
#
# COMPACT_ATOMS: atom_id res chain seq x y z
N ASP A 1 32.68 -32.35 -23.98
CA ASP A 1 31.67 -32.09 -22.94
C ASP A 1 32.28 -31.64 -21.65
N LEU A 2 31.88 -30.44 -21.22
CA LEU A 2 32.28 -29.81 -19.97
C LEU A 2 31.37 -30.29 -18.84
N LEU A 3 31.86 -31.20 -18.01
CA LEU A 3 31.33 -31.39 -16.65
C LEU A 3 32.52 -31.60 -15.69
N GLY A 4 33.13 -30.48 -15.29
CA GLY A 4 34.11 -30.42 -14.22
C GLY A 4 33.40 -30.36 -12.87
N VAL A 5 33.55 -31.42 -12.09
CA VAL A 5 33.04 -31.56 -10.73
C VAL A 5 33.97 -30.91 -9.70
N SER A 6 33.34 -30.42 -8.63
CA SER A 6 33.84 -30.32 -7.24
C SER A 6 34.58 -29.07 -6.76
N ALA A 7 33.85 -28.38 -5.86
CA ALA A 7 34.25 -27.98 -4.51
C ALA A 7 35.42 -27.00 -4.33
N LEU A 8 35.08 -25.76 -4.00
CA LEU A 8 35.90 -24.89 -3.16
C LEU A 8 34.98 -24.03 -2.27
N THR A 9 34.51 -24.61 -1.18
CA THR A 9 34.06 -23.85 0.00
C THR A 9 35.29 -23.47 0.79
N ASP A 10 35.71 -22.21 0.69
CA ASP A 10 36.76 -21.62 1.52
C ASP A 10 36.32 -20.21 1.93
N PHE A 11 35.94 -20.05 3.20
CA PHE A 11 36.15 -18.84 3.99
C PHE A 11 35.83 -19.13 5.47
N PRO A 12 36.82 -19.53 6.28
CA PRO A 12 36.77 -19.39 7.73
C PRO A 12 37.31 -18.00 8.12
N GLY A 13 36.57 -17.24 8.93
CA GLY A 13 36.95 -15.89 9.34
C GLY A 13 36.21 -15.39 10.58
N ASP A 14 36.67 -15.92 11.71
CA ASP A 14 36.79 -15.30 13.04
C ASP A 14 35.60 -14.61 13.72
N ASN A 15 35.33 -15.11 14.92
CA ASN A 15 34.30 -14.69 15.85
C ASN A 15 34.95 -13.75 16.88
N SER A 16 34.76 -12.44 16.77
CA SER A 16 35.14 -11.51 17.85
C SER A 16 34.31 -10.23 17.79
N PHE A 17 33.23 -10.21 18.55
CA PHE A 17 32.73 -8.95 19.11
C PHE A 17 32.30 -9.20 20.55
N ASP A 18 33.28 -9.09 21.44
CA ASP A 18 33.06 -8.74 22.82
C ASP A 18 32.34 -7.39 22.88
N SER A 19 31.18 -7.34 23.52
CA SER A 19 30.65 -6.12 24.17
C SER A 19 29.46 -6.49 25.06
N SER A 20 29.80 -7.02 26.23
CA SER A 20 29.00 -6.77 27.43
C SER A 20 29.10 -5.27 27.75
N ALA A 21 28.06 -4.50 27.46
CA ALA A 21 27.84 -3.20 28.08
C ALA A 21 26.35 -2.88 28.09
N GLU A 22 25.77 -3.02 29.27
CA GLU A 22 24.54 -2.35 29.67
C GLU A 22 24.57 -0.89 29.24
N GLN A 23 23.48 -0.41 28.62
CA GLN A 23 23.00 0.96 28.84
C GLN A 23 21.53 1.08 28.41
N ASN A 24 20.64 0.93 29.41
CA ASN A 24 19.32 1.54 29.37
C ASN A 24 19.47 3.05 29.12
N GLY A 25 18.95 3.55 27.99
CA GLY A 25 19.00 4.98 27.71
C GLY A 25 18.26 5.40 26.43
N LEU A 26 17.12 6.07 26.63
CA LEU A 26 16.48 7.02 25.72
C LEU A 26 15.59 6.46 24.58
N HIS A 27 14.32 6.32 24.94
CA HIS A 27 13.15 6.58 24.12
C HIS A 27 13.32 7.60 22.98
N LEU A 28 13.09 7.20 21.73
CA LEU A 28 12.43 8.09 20.78
C LEU A 28 11.24 7.30 20.24
N GLY A 29 10.04 7.72 20.69
CA GLY A 29 8.81 6.96 20.57
C GLY A 29 8.64 6.38 19.18
N SER A 30 8.20 5.12 19.11
CA SER A 30 7.64 4.57 17.90
C SER A 30 6.72 5.64 17.29
N PRO A 31 6.93 6.03 16.02
CA PRO A 31 5.96 6.89 15.36
C PRO A 31 4.59 6.28 15.57
N PRO A 32 3.57 7.08 15.97
CA PRO A 32 2.24 6.54 16.19
C PRO A 32 1.85 5.76 14.95
N ASP A 33 1.33 4.56 15.18
CA ASP A 33 0.79 3.65 14.18
C ASP A 33 -0.32 4.40 13.41
N VAL A 34 0.03 5.17 12.38
CA VAL A 34 -0.94 5.82 11.48
C VAL A 34 -1.43 4.81 10.45
N LYS A 35 -1.74 3.58 10.90
CA LYS A 35 -2.54 2.68 10.08
C LYS A 35 -3.93 3.25 9.99
N SER A 36 -4.20 3.88 8.85
CA SER A 36 -5.53 4.00 8.28
C SER A 36 -6.52 4.83 9.09
N THR A 37 -6.28 6.15 9.18
CA THR A 37 -7.40 7.12 9.22
C THR A 37 -8.08 7.07 7.85
N TRP A 38 -8.92 6.07 7.62
CA TRP A 38 -9.92 6.11 6.54
C TRP A 38 -11.13 6.81 7.15
N GLY A 39 -10.90 8.06 7.59
CA GLY A 39 -11.99 8.95 7.96
C GLY A 39 -12.68 9.30 6.67
N ALA A 40 -13.82 8.65 6.40
CA ALA A 40 -14.68 8.95 5.28
C ALA A 40 -14.90 10.47 5.26
N THR A 41 -14.20 11.14 4.36
CA THR A 41 -14.26 12.59 4.26
C THR A 41 -15.45 12.86 3.36
N PRO A 42 -16.51 13.53 3.85
CA PRO A 42 -17.60 13.94 2.98
C PRO A 42 -17.00 14.78 1.83
N PRO A 43 -17.52 14.68 0.60
CA PRO A 43 -16.99 15.42 -0.53
C PRO A 43 -17.00 16.92 -0.20
N SER A 44 -15.82 17.50 0.06
CA SER A 44 -15.69 18.86 0.58
C SER A 44 -15.97 19.93 -0.49
N SER A 45 -16.18 19.51 -1.75
CA SER A 45 -16.37 20.41 -2.89
C SER A 45 -17.46 19.92 -3.84
N ALA A 46 -18.12 20.85 -4.53
CA ALA A 46 -19.15 20.55 -5.53
C ALA A 46 -18.63 19.71 -6.70
N LEU A 47 -17.36 19.88 -7.09
CA LEU A 47 -16.70 19.07 -8.11
C LEU A 47 -16.57 17.60 -7.68
N GLU A 48 -16.24 17.37 -6.42
CA GLU A 48 -16.06 16.02 -5.88
C GLU A 48 -17.40 15.28 -5.74
N ALA A 49 -18.48 16.00 -5.40
CA ALA A 49 -19.84 15.44 -5.39
C ALA A 49 -20.30 15.03 -6.80
N GLU A 50 -19.92 15.78 -7.82
CA GLU A 50 -20.19 15.42 -9.22
C GLU A 50 -19.36 14.20 -9.65
N GLU A 51 -18.07 14.15 -9.32
CA GLU A 51 -17.25 12.95 -9.55
C GLU A 51 -17.85 11.71 -8.86
N GLN A 52 -18.32 11.85 -7.61
CA GLN A 52 -18.97 10.76 -6.87
C GLN A 52 -20.22 10.26 -7.59
N ARG A 53 -21.08 11.15 -8.05
CA ARG A 53 -22.28 10.78 -8.82
C ARG A 53 -21.94 10.09 -10.13
N GLN A 54 -20.92 10.57 -10.85
CA GLN A 54 -20.46 9.92 -12.09
C GLN A 54 -19.92 8.52 -11.82
N VAL A 55 -19.12 8.34 -10.76
CA VAL A 55 -18.60 7.03 -10.36
C VAL A 55 -19.74 6.07 -9.98
N LEU A 56 -20.69 6.52 -9.17
CA LEU A 56 -21.83 5.70 -8.74
C LEU A 56 -22.72 5.31 -9.94
N SER A 57 -23.02 6.25 -10.82
CA SER A 57 -23.77 5.97 -12.06
C SER A 57 -23.05 4.97 -12.97
N ALA A 58 -21.73 5.11 -13.12
CA ALA A 58 -20.93 4.15 -13.88
C ALA A 58 -20.91 2.76 -13.21
N LEU A 59 -20.90 2.69 -11.88
CA LEU A 59 -20.97 1.42 -11.15
C LEU A 59 -22.35 0.77 -11.30
N GLU A 60 -23.43 1.51 -11.15
CA GLU A 60 -24.80 0.99 -11.32
C GLU A 60 -25.03 0.43 -12.73
N THR A 61 -24.62 1.19 -13.76
CA THR A 61 -24.75 0.75 -15.16
C THR A 61 -23.89 -0.47 -15.52
N THR A 62 -22.79 -0.68 -14.81
CA THR A 62 -21.88 -1.83 -15.01
C THR A 62 -22.13 -2.98 -14.05
N ARG A 63 -23.25 -2.96 -13.30
CA ARG A 63 -23.58 -3.95 -12.26
C ARG A 63 -22.46 -4.09 -11.21
N TRP A 64 -21.94 -2.96 -10.75
CA TRP A 64 -20.86 -2.86 -9.75
C TRP A 64 -19.52 -3.48 -10.20
N ASN A 65 -19.33 -3.65 -11.51
CA ASN A 65 -18.05 -4.10 -12.04
C ASN A 65 -17.03 -2.95 -12.05
N ARG A 66 -16.23 -2.86 -10.99
CA ARG A 66 -15.18 -1.84 -10.79
C ARG A 66 -14.24 -1.69 -12.00
N SER A 67 -13.90 -2.77 -12.70
CA SER A 67 -13.01 -2.74 -13.86
C SER A 67 -13.67 -2.17 -15.12
N GLU A 68 -14.96 -2.40 -15.33
CA GLU A 68 -15.74 -1.79 -16.42
C GLU A 68 -16.08 -0.33 -16.10
N ALA A 69 -16.48 -0.03 -14.86
CA ALA A 69 -16.78 1.35 -14.42
C ALA A 69 -15.56 2.26 -14.57
N ALA A 70 -14.37 1.80 -14.14
CA ALA A 70 -13.12 2.53 -14.31
C ALA A 70 -12.82 2.81 -15.79
N ARG A 71 -12.97 1.80 -16.66
CA ARG A 71 -12.77 1.95 -18.11
C ARG A 71 -13.75 2.95 -18.73
N ARG A 72 -15.02 2.92 -18.32
CA ARG A 72 -16.06 3.83 -18.82
C ARG A 72 -15.81 5.29 -18.43
N LEU A 73 -15.20 5.51 -17.28
CA LEU A 73 -14.81 6.83 -16.79
C LEU A 73 -13.43 7.28 -17.28
N GLY A 74 -12.69 6.42 -17.99
CA GLY A 74 -11.30 6.70 -18.40
C GLY A 74 -10.31 6.73 -17.22
N LEU A 75 -10.65 6.09 -16.11
CA LEU A 75 -9.85 6.04 -14.88
C LEU A 75 -9.13 4.70 -14.73
N SER A 76 -8.00 4.69 -14.04
CA SER A 76 -7.39 3.42 -13.60
C SER A 76 -8.17 2.79 -12.43
N LEU A 77 -8.13 1.47 -12.32
CA LEU A 77 -8.75 0.73 -11.20
C LEU A 77 -8.24 1.24 -9.84
N ARG A 78 -6.96 1.62 -9.78
CA ARG A 78 -6.31 2.16 -8.58
C ARG A 78 -6.92 3.50 -8.19
N GLN A 79 -7.11 4.42 -9.13
CA GLN A 79 -7.79 5.70 -8.88
C GLN A 79 -9.24 5.50 -8.47
N LEU A 80 -9.95 4.55 -9.08
CA LEU A 80 -11.32 4.22 -8.68
C LEU A 80 -11.37 3.75 -7.23
N ARG A 81 -10.49 2.83 -6.83
CA ARG A 81 -10.36 2.38 -5.43
C ARG A 81 -10.07 3.53 -4.48
N TYR A 82 -9.14 4.43 -4.84
CA TYR A 82 -8.84 5.58 -3.98
C TYR A 82 -10.04 6.52 -3.80
N ARG A 83 -10.85 6.71 -4.84
CA ARG A 83 -12.10 7.49 -4.74
C ARG A 83 -13.12 6.80 -3.84
N LEU A 84 -13.32 5.50 -4.00
CA LEU A 84 -14.22 4.71 -3.14
C LEU A 84 -13.76 4.70 -1.67
N ALA A 85 -12.46 4.54 -1.44
CA ALA A 85 -11.82 4.64 -0.13
C ALA A 85 -12.05 6.01 0.52
N LYS A 86 -11.92 7.09 -0.27
CA LYS A 86 -12.10 8.47 0.21
C LYS A 86 -13.53 8.73 0.69
N TRP A 87 -14.51 8.17 -0.02
CA TRP A 87 -15.93 8.31 0.30
C TRP A 87 -16.46 7.25 1.27
N GLY A 88 -15.65 6.26 1.64
CA GLY A 88 -16.04 5.19 2.59
C GLY A 88 -17.06 4.21 2.03
N VAL A 89 -17.01 3.92 0.72
CA VAL A 89 -17.98 3.04 0.01
C VAL A 89 -17.36 1.67 -0.36
N GLU A 90 -16.23 1.29 0.25
CA GLU A 90 -15.59 -0.05 0.13
C GLU A 90 -15.88 -0.96 1.33
#